data_AF-A0A5D6XI94-F1
#
_entry.id   AF-A0A5D6XI94-F1
#
_cell.length_a   1.000
_cell.length_b   1.000
_cell.length_c   1.000
_cell.angle_alpha   90.00
_cell.angle_beta   90.00
_cell.angle_gamma   90.00
#
_symmetry.space_group_name_H-M   'P 1'
#
loop_
_entity.id
_entity.type
_entity.pdbx_description
1 polymer ?
#
loop_
_entity_poly.entity_id
_entity_poly.type
_entity_poly.pdbx_seq_one_letter_code
_entity_poly.pdbx_strand_id
1 'polypeptide(L)'
;MADENAATTSARVELFQGATRDVDRVRFESLLRASYDEDALHTLKIVAHIRDCRGGKGERRLGRLALVWLAAHHPRELAHNLRALIGEYGRFDDSLVLMGSSVETDMLEMLRKQLVQDQEALGSTNQGGTRHNDTTSNARLISMCAKWIPSQQRKRSDRQDMHKKLCNYMRISSARLRKQYLTPLRCKIATLEKLMSAGEWTAIEFDKVPSVAMQIHGKPGCAFERHLPDRFAAWKAATAELTSGIDSLPRVGVTEPEVALSPLESVLREIERPRYNAIALPALVAQHV
;
A
#
# COMPACT_ATOMS: atom_id res chain seq x y z
N MET A 1 -12.31 44.57 21.97
CA MET A 1 -10.86 44.32 21.91
C MET A 1 -10.70 42.91 21.41
N ALA A 2 -10.12 42.78 20.21
CA ALA A 2 -9.77 41.52 19.60
C ALA A 2 -8.46 40.98 20.21
N ASP A 3 -8.22 39.71 19.92
CA ASP A 3 -7.01 38.91 20.11
C ASP A 3 -6.63 38.48 21.53
N GLU A 4 -6.94 37.21 21.81
CA GLU A 4 -6.06 36.29 22.55
C GLU A 4 -6.58 34.85 22.39
N ASN A 5 -6.13 34.16 21.34
CA ASN A 5 -5.96 32.69 21.23
C ASN A 5 -5.70 32.26 19.77
N ALA A 6 -4.76 32.90 19.08
CA ALA A 6 -4.19 32.35 17.86
C ALA A 6 -3.18 31.25 18.25
N ALA A 7 -3.70 30.09 18.67
CA ALA A 7 -2.87 28.90 18.79
C ALA A 7 -2.25 28.63 17.42
N THR A 8 -0.94 28.87 17.29
CA THR A 8 -0.17 28.62 16.06
C THR A 8 -0.16 27.12 15.84
N THR A 9 -1.23 26.61 15.24
CA THR A 9 -1.39 25.19 14.97
C THR A 9 -0.53 24.90 13.75
N SER A 10 0.46 24.02 13.90
CA SER A 10 1.33 23.59 12.80
C SER A 10 0.49 23.18 11.59
N ALA A 11 0.88 23.62 10.40
CA ALA A 11 0.18 23.29 9.15
C ALA A 11 0.16 21.78 8.88
N ARG A 12 1.13 21.04 9.44
CA ARG A 12 1.16 19.57 9.43
C ARG A 12 0.02 18.97 10.24
N VAL A 13 -0.25 19.55 11.42
CA VAL A 13 -1.37 19.15 12.27
C VAL A 13 -2.70 19.50 11.58
N GLU A 14 -2.80 20.66 10.96
CA GLU A 14 -3.99 21.05 10.21
C GLU A 14 -4.26 20.11 9.02
N LEU A 15 -3.24 19.73 8.25
CA LEU A 15 -3.37 18.74 7.19
C LEU A 15 -3.80 17.38 7.76
N PHE A 16 -3.13 16.94 8.83
CA PHE A 16 -3.43 15.66 9.47
C PHE A 16 -4.88 15.62 9.94
N GLN A 17 -5.38 16.65 10.63
CA GLN A 17 -6.75 16.69 11.14
C GLN A 17 -7.77 16.97 10.03
N GLY A 18 -7.46 17.92 9.14
CA GLY A 18 -8.35 18.41 8.07
C GLY A 18 -8.53 17.45 6.89
N ALA A 19 -7.73 16.39 6.80
CA ALA A 19 -7.96 15.29 5.85
C ALA A 19 -9.14 14.41 6.30
N THR A 20 -10.36 14.91 6.10
CA THR A 20 -11.64 14.25 6.40
C THR A 20 -12.45 14.01 5.11
N ARG A 21 -13.49 13.17 5.16
CA ARG A 21 -14.25 12.76 3.97
C ARG A 21 -14.86 13.92 3.18
N ASP A 22 -15.30 14.95 3.89
CA ASP A 22 -16.09 16.05 3.33
C ASP A 22 -15.24 17.24 2.88
N VAL A 23 -13.93 17.21 3.09
CA VAL A 23 -13.05 18.31 2.66
C VAL A 23 -13.08 18.45 1.14
N ASP A 24 -13.35 19.67 0.69
CA ASP A 24 -13.32 20.00 -0.73
C ASP A 24 -11.88 20.01 -1.25
N ARG A 25 -11.76 19.94 -2.57
CA ARG A 25 -10.45 19.83 -3.23
C ARG A 25 -9.57 21.06 -3.00
N VAL A 26 -10.15 22.26 -3.05
CA VAL A 26 -9.39 23.51 -2.94
C VAL A 26 -8.83 23.65 -1.53
N ARG A 27 -9.66 23.40 -0.52
CA ARG A 27 -9.19 23.41 0.88
C ARG A 27 -8.12 22.35 1.12
N PHE A 28 -8.31 21.13 0.61
CA PHE A 28 -7.32 20.05 0.78
C PHE A 28 -5.97 20.38 0.12
N GLU A 29 -5.96 20.92 -1.10
CA GLU A 29 -4.72 21.34 -1.76
C GLU A 29 -4.06 22.52 -1.03
N SER A 30 -4.83 23.41 -0.40
CA SER A 30 -4.29 24.47 0.46
C SER A 30 -3.59 23.92 1.70
N LEU A 31 -4.18 22.91 2.36
CA LEU A 31 -3.58 22.24 3.52
C LEU A 31 -2.30 21.49 3.13
N LEU A 32 -2.31 20.82 1.97
CA LEU A 32 -1.12 20.13 1.44
C LEU A 32 0.02 21.12 1.21
N ARG A 33 -0.25 22.24 0.55
CA ARG A 33 0.76 23.28 0.28
C ARG A 33 1.34 23.83 1.58
N ALA A 34 0.49 24.30 2.49
CA ALA A 34 0.94 24.87 3.77
C ALA A 34 1.75 23.87 4.59
N SER A 35 1.33 22.61 4.64
CA SER A 35 2.08 21.56 5.34
C SER A 35 3.43 21.26 4.66
N TYR A 36 3.48 21.25 3.34
CA TYR A 36 4.70 20.93 2.58
C TYR A 36 5.74 22.04 2.68
N ASP A 37 5.29 23.31 2.63
CA ASP A 37 6.12 24.49 2.84
C ASP A 37 6.71 24.49 4.26
N GLU A 38 5.98 23.95 5.25
CA GLU A 38 6.51 23.76 6.62
C GLU A 38 7.51 22.60 6.72
N ASP A 39 7.19 21.42 6.18
CA ASP A 39 8.04 20.22 6.26
C ASP A 39 7.66 19.18 5.20
N ALA A 40 8.36 19.19 4.07
CA ALA A 40 8.13 18.28 2.96
C ALA A 40 8.15 16.79 3.37
N LEU A 41 9.11 16.37 4.21
CA LEU A 41 9.26 14.97 4.60
C LEU A 41 8.07 14.53 5.45
N HIS A 42 7.67 15.35 6.42
CA HIS A 42 6.52 15.01 7.27
C HIS A 42 5.21 15.07 6.47
N THR A 43 5.06 15.98 5.51
CA THR A 43 3.91 15.97 4.60
C THR A 43 3.81 14.68 3.81
N LEU A 44 4.91 14.16 3.27
CA LEU A 44 4.90 12.87 2.56
C LEU A 44 4.48 11.71 3.48
N LYS A 45 4.92 11.72 4.74
CA LYS A 45 4.47 10.74 5.76
C LYS A 45 2.97 10.88 6.06
N ILE A 46 2.46 12.11 6.17
CA ILE A 46 1.04 12.36 6.36
C ILE A 46 0.24 11.90 5.14
N VAL A 47 0.72 12.14 3.91
CA VAL A 47 0.08 11.64 2.68
C VAL A 47 0.01 10.11 2.67
N ALA A 48 1.09 9.44 3.07
CA ALA A 48 1.10 7.98 3.23
C ALA A 48 0.04 7.53 4.25
N HIS A 49 -0.01 8.18 5.42
CA HIS A 49 -0.99 7.88 6.48
C HIS A 49 -2.44 8.15 6.07
N ILE A 50 -2.72 9.26 5.37
CA ILE A 50 -4.06 9.59 4.84
C ILE A 50 -4.53 8.44 3.95
N ARG A 51 -3.65 7.94 3.08
CA ARG A 51 -4.02 6.90 2.12
C ARG A 51 -4.08 5.50 2.72
N ASP A 52 -3.22 5.19 3.68
CA ASP A 52 -3.00 3.83 4.16
C ASP A 52 -4.30 3.16 4.64
N CYS A 53 -4.67 2.08 3.96
CA CYS A 53 -5.88 1.31 4.28
C CYS A 53 -5.64 0.17 5.29
N ARG A 54 -4.42 0.00 5.78
CA ARG A 54 -4.03 -1.08 6.71
C ARG A 54 -3.80 -0.57 8.13
N GLY A 55 -3.29 0.65 8.29
CA GLY A 55 -3.11 1.28 9.61
C GLY A 55 -3.33 2.79 9.63
N GLY A 56 -3.74 3.39 8.51
CA GLY A 56 -4.01 4.82 8.39
C GLY A 56 -5.49 5.14 8.24
N LYS A 57 -5.78 6.32 7.69
CA LYS A 57 -7.17 6.80 7.51
C LYS A 57 -7.92 6.10 6.38
N GLY A 58 -7.22 5.45 5.46
CA GLY A 58 -7.82 4.78 4.30
C GLY A 58 -8.54 5.72 3.33
N GLU A 59 -8.29 7.03 3.40
CA GLU A 59 -8.99 8.06 2.62
C GLU A 59 -8.51 8.05 1.16
N ARG A 60 -9.09 7.14 0.37
CA ARG A 60 -8.72 6.88 -1.02
C ARG A 60 -8.83 8.10 -1.93
N ARG A 61 -9.90 8.90 -1.80
CA ARG A 61 -10.10 10.11 -2.62
C ARG A 61 -8.99 11.12 -2.34
N LEU A 62 -8.73 11.41 -1.06
CA LEU A 62 -7.72 12.38 -0.66
C LEU A 62 -6.30 11.91 -0.98
N GLY A 63 -5.99 10.64 -0.73
CA GLY A 63 -4.68 10.08 -1.11
C GLY A 63 -4.41 10.20 -2.62
N ARG A 64 -5.43 9.98 -3.47
CA ARG A 64 -5.30 10.20 -4.91
C ARG A 64 -5.14 11.67 -5.28
N LEU A 65 -5.88 12.57 -4.64
CA LEU A 65 -5.71 14.01 -4.84
C LEU A 65 -4.29 14.45 -4.45
N ALA A 66 -3.75 13.92 -3.35
CA ALA A 66 -2.37 14.20 -2.94
C ALA A 66 -1.35 13.69 -3.96
N LEU A 67 -1.53 12.49 -4.54
CA LEU A 67 -0.67 11.98 -5.62
C LEU A 67 -0.71 12.89 -6.86
N VAL A 68 -1.90 13.36 -7.27
CA VAL A 68 -2.04 14.28 -8.39
C VAL A 68 -1.37 15.63 -8.09
N TRP A 69 -1.56 16.15 -6.88
CA TRP A 69 -0.94 17.40 -6.43
C TRP A 69 0.59 17.29 -6.41
N LEU A 70 1.14 16.21 -5.86
CA LEU A 70 2.58 15.93 -5.85
C LEU A 70 3.12 15.78 -7.28
N ALA A 71 2.41 15.14 -8.20
CA ALA A 71 2.84 15.01 -9.58
C ALA A 71 2.95 16.37 -10.30
N ALA A 72 2.10 17.33 -9.92
CA ALA A 72 2.10 18.67 -10.50
C ALA A 72 3.17 19.60 -9.89
N HIS A 73 3.47 19.47 -8.59
CA HIS A 73 4.31 20.43 -7.86
C HIS A 73 5.67 19.86 -7.42
N HIS A 74 5.74 18.57 -7.09
CA HIS A 74 6.92 17.88 -6.53
C HIS A 74 7.16 16.52 -7.22
N PRO A 75 7.32 16.49 -8.55
CA PRO A 75 7.38 15.23 -9.31
C PRO A 75 8.61 14.38 -8.96
N ARG A 76 9.73 15.00 -8.59
CA ARG A 76 10.96 14.29 -8.21
C ARG A 76 10.77 13.50 -6.92
N GLU A 77 10.19 14.15 -5.91
CA GLU A 77 9.91 13.56 -4.61
C GLU A 77 8.83 12.48 -4.73
N LEU A 78 7.81 12.71 -5.55
CA LEU A 78 6.83 11.69 -5.86
C LEU A 78 7.50 10.47 -6.50
N ALA A 79 8.28 10.66 -7.58
CA ALA A 79 8.95 9.58 -8.31
C ALA A 79 9.83 8.73 -7.38
N HIS A 80 10.59 9.38 -6.49
CA HIS A 80 11.41 8.70 -5.48
C HIS A 80 10.57 7.83 -4.51
N ASN A 81 9.39 8.31 -4.13
CA ASN A 81 8.55 7.69 -3.10
C ASN A 81 7.41 6.81 -3.64
N LEU A 82 7.27 6.63 -4.96
CA LEU A 82 6.17 5.89 -5.59
C LEU A 82 5.98 4.49 -4.97
N ARG A 83 7.07 3.75 -4.74
CA ARG A 83 7.00 2.39 -4.18
C ARG A 83 6.39 2.39 -2.78
N ALA A 84 6.78 3.33 -1.91
CA ALA A 84 6.23 3.44 -0.56
C ALA A 84 4.77 3.91 -0.60
N LEU A 85 4.50 5.02 -1.32
CA LEU A 85 3.18 5.65 -1.35
C LEU A 85 2.10 4.79 -2.02
N ILE A 86 2.45 3.96 -3.01
CA ILE A 86 1.49 3.14 -3.76
C ILE A 86 1.60 1.65 -3.42
N GLY A 87 2.82 1.13 -3.29
CA GLY A 87 3.07 -0.30 -3.10
C GLY A 87 2.93 -0.76 -1.64
N GLU A 88 3.34 0.08 -0.69
CA GLU A 88 3.36 -0.26 0.74
C GLU A 88 2.14 0.29 1.47
N TYR A 89 1.98 1.60 1.52
CA TYR A 89 0.87 2.26 2.21
C TYR A 89 -0.39 2.31 1.33
N GLY A 90 -0.22 2.63 0.05
CA GLY A 90 -1.33 2.74 -0.89
C GLY A 90 -1.85 1.41 -1.43
N ARG A 91 -2.49 1.54 -2.59
CA ARG A 91 -2.87 0.41 -3.44
C ARG A 91 -2.40 0.65 -4.86
N PHE A 92 -1.98 -0.41 -5.54
CA PHE A 92 -1.49 -0.33 -6.92
C PHE A 92 -2.48 0.32 -7.91
N ASP A 93 -3.79 0.29 -7.65
CA ASP A 93 -4.76 0.97 -8.51
C ASP A 93 -4.76 2.50 -8.38
N ASP A 94 -4.09 3.06 -7.37
CA ASP A 94 -3.87 4.49 -7.23
C ASP A 94 -2.91 5.03 -8.30
N SER A 95 -2.05 4.18 -8.88
CA SER A 95 -1.21 4.52 -10.04
C SER A 95 -1.97 5.11 -11.23
N LEU A 96 -3.25 4.76 -11.38
CA LEU A 96 -4.10 5.23 -12.47
C LEU A 96 -4.25 6.75 -12.53
N VAL A 97 -4.15 7.44 -11.39
CA VAL A 97 -4.29 8.91 -11.34
C VAL A 97 -3.04 9.64 -11.84
N LEU A 98 -1.93 8.92 -11.99
CA LEU A 98 -0.65 9.46 -12.49
C LEU A 98 -0.50 9.31 -14.01
N MET A 99 -1.46 8.68 -14.68
CA MET A 99 -1.46 8.52 -16.13
C MET A 99 -1.53 9.89 -16.83
N GLY A 100 -0.57 10.15 -17.70
CA GLY A 100 -0.39 11.39 -18.44
C GLY A 100 0.24 12.52 -17.64
N SER A 101 0.77 12.23 -16.44
CA SER A 101 1.58 13.17 -15.66
C SER A 101 3.07 13.07 -16.04
N SER A 102 3.88 14.00 -15.52
CA SER A 102 5.34 14.00 -15.68
C SER A 102 6.03 12.76 -15.07
N VAL A 103 5.41 12.11 -14.07
CA VAL A 103 5.95 10.92 -13.39
C VAL A 103 5.43 9.59 -13.97
N GLU A 104 4.74 9.63 -15.12
CA GLU A 104 4.15 8.43 -15.72
C GLU A 104 5.20 7.35 -15.98
N THR A 105 6.38 7.72 -16.49
CA THR A 105 7.46 6.78 -16.79
C THR A 105 7.99 6.10 -15.52
N ASP A 106 8.22 6.87 -14.44
CA ASP A 106 8.65 6.33 -13.14
C ASP A 106 7.61 5.40 -12.54
N MET A 107 6.33 5.74 -12.70
CA MET A 107 5.22 4.89 -12.27
C MET A 107 5.18 3.58 -13.06
N LEU A 108 5.35 3.61 -14.38
CA LEU A 108 5.43 2.40 -15.20
C LEU A 108 6.64 1.54 -14.84
N GLU A 109 7.78 2.16 -14.52
CA GLU A 109 8.97 1.46 -14.03
C GLU A 109 8.74 0.78 -12.68
N MET A 110 8.07 1.45 -11.75
CA MET A 110 7.67 0.87 -10.47
C MET A 110 6.77 -0.36 -10.69
N LEU A 111 5.75 -0.26 -11.54
CA LEU A 111 4.86 -1.38 -11.86
C LEU A 111 5.62 -2.54 -12.52
N ARG A 112 6.51 -2.24 -13.48
CA ARG A 112 7.37 -3.25 -14.13
C ARG A 112 8.23 -3.99 -13.09
N LYS A 113 8.96 -3.25 -12.25
CA LYS A 113 9.82 -3.83 -11.21
C LYS A 113 9.03 -4.75 -10.28
N GLN A 114 7.85 -4.29 -9.83
CA GLN A 114 7.00 -5.10 -8.96
C GLN A 114 6.50 -6.37 -9.67
N LEU A 115 6.03 -6.27 -10.92
CA LEU A 115 5.58 -7.44 -11.69
C LEU A 115 6.69 -8.48 -11.90
N VAL A 116 7.92 -8.03 -12.16
CA VAL A 116 9.08 -8.92 -12.30
C VAL A 116 9.38 -9.61 -10.97
N GLN A 117 9.40 -8.86 -9.86
CA GLN A 117 9.60 -9.42 -8.52
C GLN A 117 8.52 -10.46 -8.16
N ASP A 118 7.25 -10.14 -8.46
CA ASP A 118 6.13 -11.04 -8.22
C ASP A 118 6.25 -12.33 -9.06
N GLN A 119 6.70 -12.22 -10.31
CA GLN A 119 6.89 -13.38 -11.20
C GLN A 119 8.04 -14.28 -10.72
N GLU A 120 9.15 -13.69 -10.26
CA GLU A 120 10.26 -14.43 -9.67
C GLU A 120 9.79 -15.17 -8.40
N ALA A 121 9.07 -14.47 -7.51
CA ALA A 121 8.51 -15.06 -6.30
C ALA A 121 7.58 -16.24 -6.62
N LEU A 122 6.76 -16.12 -7.66
CA LEU A 122 5.91 -17.22 -8.13
C LEU A 122 6.74 -18.45 -8.56
N GLY A 123 7.83 -18.25 -9.30
CA GLY A 123 8.74 -19.31 -9.73
C GLY A 123 9.38 -20.04 -8.54
N SER A 124 9.82 -19.29 -7.52
CA SER A 124 10.40 -19.85 -6.30
C SER A 124 9.39 -20.65 -5.46
N THR A 125 8.12 -20.23 -5.40
CA THR A 125 7.08 -20.98 -4.66
C THR A 125 6.73 -22.34 -5.27
N ASN A 126 7.07 -22.57 -6.55
CA ASN A 126 6.79 -23.82 -7.24
C ASN A 126 7.93 -24.85 -7.14
N GLN A 127 9.09 -24.50 -6.54
CA GLN A 127 10.30 -25.33 -6.51
C GLN A 127 10.62 -25.99 -5.15
N GLY A 128 9.77 -25.91 -4.12
CA GLY A 128 10.08 -26.55 -2.83
C GLY A 128 8.89 -26.63 -1.90
N GLY A 129 8.65 -27.84 -1.38
CA GLY A 129 7.47 -28.24 -0.63
C GLY A 129 7.19 -27.47 0.67
N THR A 130 6.00 -27.74 1.18
CA THR A 130 5.47 -27.32 2.47
C THR A 130 6.54 -27.33 3.56
N ARG A 131 7.03 -26.15 3.94
CA ARG A 131 7.65 -25.95 5.25
C ARG A 131 6.72 -25.05 6.05
N HIS A 132 5.92 -25.70 6.89
CA HIS A 132 5.30 -25.05 8.03
C HIS A 132 6.39 -24.58 9.00
N ASN A 133 6.14 -23.44 9.65
CA ASN A 133 6.87 -22.87 10.78
C ASN A 133 8.30 -22.35 10.55
N ASP A 134 8.41 -21.25 9.81
CA ASP A 134 9.43 -20.25 10.16
C ASP A 134 8.86 -18.83 10.02
N THR A 135 8.42 -18.28 11.15
CA THR A 135 7.85 -16.92 11.32
C THR A 135 8.84 -15.81 10.94
N THR A 136 10.11 -16.14 10.65
CA THR A 136 11.16 -15.16 10.32
C THR A 136 11.62 -15.20 8.86
N SER A 137 11.14 -16.18 8.07
CA SER A 137 11.46 -16.21 6.65
C SER A 137 10.59 -15.20 5.88
N ASN A 138 11.23 -14.13 5.40
CA ASN A 138 10.69 -13.15 4.47
C ASN A 138 10.40 -13.83 3.11
N ALA A 139 9.52 -14.83 3.10
CA ALA A 139 9.02 -15.47 1.91
C ALA A 139 8.45 -14.35 1.05
N ARG A 140 9.05 -14.09 -0.12
CA ARG A 140 8.63 -13.00 -1.01
C ARG A 140 7.15 -13.16 -1.32
N LEU A 141 6.30 -12.44 -0.59
CA LEU A 141 4.87 -12.47 -0.81
C LEU A 141 4.60 -11.80 -2.15
N ILE A 142 3.82 -12.47 -2.99
CA ILE A 142 3.37 -11.90 -4.26
C ILE A 142 2.47 -10.71 -3.96
N SER A 143 2.83 -9.54 -4.51
CA SER A 143 2.08 -8.31 -4.28
C SER A 143 0.72 -8.32 -4.98
N MET A 144 -0.13 -7.34 -4.67
CA MET A 144 -1.40 -7.11 -5.37
C MET A 144 -1.25 -6.35 -6.69
N CYS A 145 -0.03 -6.11 -7.19
CA CYS A 145 0.21 -5.31 -8.40
C CYS A 145 -0.57 -5.85 -9.62
N ALA A 146 -0.41 -7.13 -9.92
CA ALA A 146 -1.07 -7.77 -11.07
C ALA A 146 -2.61 -7.74 -10.98
N LYS A 147 -3.18 -7.71 -9.77
CA LYS A 147 -4.63 -7.58 -9.55
C LYS A 147 -5.16 -6.25 -10.07
N TRP A 148 -4.40 -5.17 -9.85
CA TRP A 148 -4.86 -3.81 -10.09
C TRP A 148 -4.52 -3.24 -11.47
N ILE A 149 -3.61 -3.87 -12.21
CA ILE A 149 -3.38 -3.53 -13.63
C ILE A 149 -4.65 -3.89 -14.41
N PRO A 150 -5.29 -2.97 -15.15
CA PRO A 150 -6.45 -3.28 -15.96
C PRO A 150 -6.14 -4.35 -17.02
N SER A 151 -7.12 -5.21 -17.27
CA SER A 151 -7.13 -5.98 -18.52
C SER A 151 -7.33 -5.01 -19.70
N GLN A 152 -6.89 -5.42 -20.89
CA GLN A 152 -7.05 -4.61 -22.11
C GLN A 152 -8.49 -4.10 -22.27
N GLN A 153 -8.68 -2.78 -22.33
CA GLN A 153 -10.00 -2.17 -22.50
C GLN A 153 -10.17 -1.61 -23.90
N ARG A 154 -11.23 -1.99 -24.61
CA ARG A 154 -11.50 -1.52 -25.98
C ARG A 154 -11.93 -0.05 -26.07
N LYS A 155 -12.39 0.57 -24.97
CA LYS A 155 -13.05 1.89 -24.96
C LYS A 155 -12.28 3.00 -24.23
N ARG A 156 -11.03 2.77 -23.81
CA ARG A 156 -10.26 3.78 -23.06
C ARG A 156 -9.38 4.58 -24.01
N SER A 157 -9.23 5.88 -23.77
CA SER A 157 -8.31 6.71 -24.56
C SER A 157 -6.86 6.27 -24.34
N ASP A 158 -6.03 6.38 -25.38
CA ASP A 158 -4.61 5.99 -25.33
C ASP A 158 -3.85 6.69 -24.19
N ARG A 159 -4.24 7.93 -23.84
CA ARG A 159 -3.65 8.68 -22.72
C ARG A 159 -3.86 7.99 -21.37
N GLN A 160 -4.96 7.27 -21.19
CA GLN A 160 -5.35 6.65 -19.93
C GLN A 160 -5.21 5.12 -19.95
N ASP A 161 -4.85 4.52 -21.08
CA ASP A 161 -4.71 3.06 -21.20
C ASP A 161 -3.38 2.57 -20.58
N MET A 162 -3.38 2.41 -19.25
CA MET A 162 -2.25 1.86 -18.50
C MET A 162 -1.79 0.49 -19.01
N HIS A 163 -2.70 -0.35 -19.52
CA HIS A 163 -2.33 -1.67 -20.05
C HIS A 163 -1.46 -1.52 -21.30
N LYS A 164 -1.93 -0.71 -22.27
CA LYS A 164 -1.19 -0.43 -23.51
C LYS A 164 0.13 0.28 -23.22
N LYS A 165 0.14 1.28 -22.33
CA LYS A 165 1.36 2.00 -21.96
C LYS A 165 2.38 1.10 -21.28
N LEU A 166 1.95 0.22 -20.37
CA LEU A 166 2.85 -0.75 -19.73
C LEU A 166 3.42 -1.75 -20.74
N CYS A 167 2.62 -2.25 -21.68
CA CYS A 167 3.10 -3.11 -22.78
C CYS A 167 4.19 -2.41 -23.60
N ASN A 168 3.95 -1.16 -24.00
CA ASN A 168 4.90 -0.36 -24.77
C ASN A 168 6.19 -0.11 -23.98
N TYR A 169 6.06 0.27 -22.71
CA TYR A 169 7.18 0.52 -21.81
C TYR A 169 8.06 -0.73 -21.62
N MET A 170 7.43 -1.89 -21.40
CA MET A 170 8.12 -3.17 -21.26
C MET A 170 8.58 -3.77 -22.60
N ARG A 171 8.18 -3.19 -23.75
CA ARG A 171 8.42 -3.73 -25.09
C ARG A 171 7.91 -5.17 -25.27
N ILE A 172 6.73 -5.46 -24.75
CA ILE A 172 6.08 -6.76 -24.87
C ILE A 172 4.66 -6.64 -25.45
N SER A 173 4.21 -7.70 -26.11
CA SER A 173 2.82 -7.76 -26.58
C SER A 173 1.83 -7.88 -25.41
N SER A 174 0.59 -7.43 -25.61
CA SER A 174 -0.50 -7.64 -24.64
C SER A 174 -0.69 -9.12 -24.30
N ALA A 175 -0.54 -10.00 -25.30
CA ALA A 175 -0.59 -11.45 -25.08
C ALA A 175 0.53 -11.93 -24.15
N ARG A 176 1.74 -11.39 -24.28
CA ARG A 176 2.88 -11.72 -23.41
C ARG A 176 2.68 -11.17 -22.00
N LEU A 177 2.27 -9.90 -21.84
CA LEU A 177 1.96 -9.33 -20.53
C LEU A 177 0.90 -10.17 -19.79
N ARG A 178 -0.16 -10.56 -20.49
CA ARG A 178 -1.22 -11.41 -19.93
C ARG A 178 -0.70 -12.79 -19.53
N LYS A 179 -0.06 -13.52 -20.46
CA LYS A 179 0.32 -14.93 -20.26
C LYS A 179 1.46 -15.09 -19.26
N GLN A 180 2.46 -14.19 -19.29
CA GLN A 180 3.67 -14.33 -18.45
C GLN A 180 3.52 -13.69 -17.07
N TYR A 181 2.77 -12.58 -16.96
CA TYR A 181 2.64 -11.85 -15.70
C TYR A 181 1.22 -11.95 -15.13
N LEU A 182 0.23 -11.36 -15.80
CA LEU A 182 -1.07 -11.10 -15.16
C LEU A 182 -1.85 -12.37 -14.82
N THR A 183 -1.99 -13.31 -15.76
CA THR A 183 -2.75 -14.55 -15.55
C THR A 183 -2.16 -15.38 -14.40
N PRO A 184 -0.88 -15.79 -14.43
CA PRO A 184 -0.33 -16.63 -13.37
C PRO A 184 -0.30 -15.92 -12.00
N LEU A 185 0.03 -14.63 -11.95
CA LEU A 185 0.02 -13.87 -10.71
C LEU A 185 -1.40 -13.71 -10.14
N ARG A 186 -2.40 -13.36 -10.95
CA ARG A 186 -3.80 -13.29 -10.50
C ARG A 186 -4.34 -14.64 -10.05
N CYS A 187 -3.90 -15.73 -10.67
CA CYS A 187 -4.23 -17.08 -10.22
C CYS A 187 -3.69 -17.34 -8.81
N LYS A 188 -2.44 -16.94 -8.52
CA LYS A 188 -1.81 -17.13 -7.21
C LYS A 188 -2.33 -16.19 -6.13
N ILE A 189 -2.67 -14.95 -6.51
CA ILE A 189 -3.33 -13.96 -5.64
C ILE A 189 -4.70 -14.47 -5.16
N ALA A 190 -5.26 -15.52 -5.78
CA ALA A 190 -6.48 -16.22 -5.38
C ALA A 190 -7.59 -15.25 -4.96
N THR A 191 -8.21 -14.60 -5.93
CA THR A 191 -9.48 -13.90 -5.71
C THR A 191 -10.51 -14.95 -5.30
N LEU A 192 -11.17 -14.78 -4.16
CA LEU A 192 -12.26 -15.64 -3.68
C LEU A 192 -13.24 -16.02 -4.79
N GLU A 193 -13.58 -15.07 -5.66
CA GLU A 193 -14.47 -15.22 -6.80
C GLU A 193 -14.00 -16.28 -7.79
N LYS A 194 -12.68 -16.51 -7.90
CA LYS A 194 -12.09 -17.55 -8.76
C LYS A 194 -12.34 -18.94 -8.17
N LEU A 195 -12.13 -19.12 -6.86
CA LEU A 195 -12.42 -20.39 -6.19
C LEU A 195 -13.92 -20.72 -6.30
N MET A 196 -14.77 -19.72 -6.08
CA MET A 196 -16.22 -19.85 -6.23
C MET A 196 -16.62 -20.24 -7.67
N SER A 197 -16.03 -19.59 -8.68
CA SER A 197 -16.34 -19.87 -10.09
C SER A 197 -15.82 -21.23 -10.57
N ALA A 198 -14.71 -21.71 -9.99
CA ALA A 198 -14.15 -23.03 -10.28
C ALA A 198 -14.87 -24.16 -9.52
N GLY A 199 -15.80 -23.84 -8.62
CA GLY A 199 -16.44 -24.82 -7.74
C GLY A 199 -15.51 -25.37 -6.65
N GLU A 200 -14.35 -24.77 -6.45
CA GLU A 200 -13.34 -25.17 -5.45
C GLU A 200 -13.69 -24.61 -4.06
N TRP A 201 -14.92 -24.85 -3.60
CA TRP A 201 -15.45 -24.30 -2.35
C TRP A 201 -14.63 -24.71 -1.13
N THR A 202 -14.12 -25.95 -1.09
CA THR A 202 -13.34 -26.46 0.04
C THR A 202 -12.00 -25.74 0.22
N ALA A 203 -11.43 -25.14 -0.83
CA ALA A 203 -10.19 -24.38 -0.78
C ALA A 203 -10.36 -22.95 -0.21
N ILE A 204 -11.59 -22.53 0.09
CA ILE A 204 -11.86 -21.21 0.69
C ILE A 204 -11.41 -21.21 2.16
N GLU A 205 -10.50 -20.29 2.48
CA GLU A 205 -10.05 -19.97 3.84
C GLU A 205 -10.81 -18.72 4.32
N PHE A 206 -11.82 -18.88 5.17
CA PHE A 206 -12.73 -17.79 5.57
C PHE A 206 -12.00 -16.62 6.24
N ASP A 207 -10.92 -16.87 6.99
CA ASP A 207 -10.11 -15.82 7.64
C ASP A 207 -9.38 -14.92 6.63
N LYS A 208 -9.19 -15.40 5.40
CA LYS A 208 -8.57 -14.64 4.30
C LYS A 208 -9.60 -14.01 3.37
N VAL A 209 -10.90 -14.22 3.61
CA VAL A 209 -11.97 -13.64 2.80
C VAL A 209 -12.11 -12.14 3.11
N PRO A 210 -12.00 -11.25 2.11
CA PRO A 210 -12.20 -9.82 2.33
C PRO A 210 -13.61 -9.51 2.88
N SER A 211 -13.69 -8.56 3.82
CA SER A 211 -14.94 -8.18 4.49
C SER A 211 -16.11 -7.88 3.53
N VAL A 212 -15.86 -7.16 2.43
CA VAL A 212 -16.90 -6.88 1.41
C VAL A 212 -17.42 -8.16 0.76
N ALA A 213 -16.53 -9.10 0.45
CA ALA A 213 -16.95 -10.37 -0.13
C ALA A 213 -17.70 -11.24 0.89
N MET A 214 -17.33 -11.16 2.17
CA MET A 214 -18.10 -11.76 3.27
C MET A 214 -19.51 -11.15 3.38
N GLN A 215 -19.65 -9.82 3.27
CA GLN A 215 -20.94 -9.14 3.28
C GLN A 215 -21.84 -9.51 2.08
N ILE A 216 -21.24 -9.83 0.93
CA ILE A 216 -22.00 -10.22 -0.27
C ILE A 216 -22.37 -11.71 -0.21
N HIS A 217 -21.41 -12.58 0.06
CA HIS A 217 -21.55 -14.03 -0.11
C HIS A 217 -21.89 -14.80 1.18
N GLY A 218 -21.66 -14.18 2.35
CA GLY A 218 -21.93 -14.75 3.67
C GLY A 218 -23.31 -14.41 4.24
N LYS A 219 -24.16 -13.72 3.48
CA LYS A 219 -25.57 -13.48 3.86
C LYS A 219 -26.35 -14.80 3.94
N PRO A 220 -27.42 -14.85 4.75
CA PRO A 220 -28.29 -16.01 4.83
C PRO A 220 -28.74 -16.48 3.45
N GLY A 221 -28.62 -17.79 3.19
CA GLY A 221 -29.01 -18.39 1.92
C GLY A 221 -28.18 -17.94 0.72
N CYS A 222 -26.99 -17.36 0.89
CA CYS A 222 -26.06 -17.05 -0.20
C CYS A 222 -24.99 -18.13 -0.36
N ALA A 223 -23.94 -17.84 -1.13
CA ALA A 223 -22.98 -18.82 -1.62
C ALA A 223 -22.29 -19.64 -0.53
N PHE A 224 -21.88 -19.01 0.59
CA PHE A 224 -21.16 -19.76 1.64
C PHE A 224 -22.07 -20.75 2.37
N GLU A 225 -23.30 -20.36 2.71
CA GLU A 225 -24.26 -21.28 3.34
C GLU A 225 -24.75 -22.37 2.38
N ARG A 226 -24.91 -22.06 1.08
CA ARG A 226 -25.35 -23.04 0.08
C ARG A 226 -24.31 -24.13 -0.19
N HIS A 227 -23.04 -23.77 -0.24
CA HIS A 227 -21.97 -24.68 -0.67
C HIS A 227 -21.11 -25.21 0.48
N LEU A 228 -21.06 -24.51 1.62
CA LEU A 228 -20.24 -24.86 2.79
C LEU A 228 -21.02 -24.63 4.11
N PRO A 229 -22.24 -25.17 4.27
CA PRO A 229 -23.10 -24.86 5.41
C PRO A 229 -22.42 -25.11 6.76
N ASP A 230 -21.81 -26.28 6.93
CA ASP A 230 -21.21 -26.68 8.21
C ASP A 230 -19.93 -25.90 8.51
N ARG A 231 -19.02 -25.79 7.53
CA ARG A 231 -17.76 -25.05 7.70
C ARG A 231 -18.01 -23.57 7.96
N PHE A 232 -18.98 -22.97 7.27
CA PHE A 232 -19.31 -21.56 7.46
C PHE A 232 -20.01 -21.32 8.80
N ALA A 233 -20.88 -22.23 9.24
CA ALA A 233 -21.49 -22.17 10.57
C ALA A 233 -20.44 -22.28 11.68
N ALA A 234 -19.52 -23.23 11.57
CA ALA A 234 -18.41 -23.39 12.52
C ALA A 234 -17.52 -22.15 12.59
N TRP A 235 -17.16 -21.57 11.44
CA TRP A 235 -16.38 -20.33 11.38
C TRP A 235 -17.11 -19.13 12.02
N LYS A 236 -18.43 -18.98 11.77
CA LYS A 236 -19.25 -17.95 12.40
C LYS A 236 -19.27 -18.09 13.93
N ALA A 237 -19.43 -19.31 14.43
CA ALA A 237 -19.44 -19.60 15.86
C ALA A 237 -18.09 -19.24 16.52
N ALA A 238 -16.98 -19.70 15.93
CA ALA A 238 -15.64 -19.39 16.43
C ALA A 238 -15.35 -17.88 16.46
N THR A 239 -15.79 -17.14 15.43
CA THR A 239 -15.61 -15.68 15.36
C THR A 239 -16.45 -14.94 16.42
N ALA A 240 -17.66 -15.43 16.71
CA ALA A 240 -18.52 -14.87 17.74
C ALA A 240 -17.93 -15.06 19.15
N GLU A 241 -17.37 -16.24 19.43
CA GLU A 241 -16.67 -16.52 20.70
C GLU A 241 -15.48 -15.57 20.91
N LEU A 242 -14.62 -15.39 19.89
CA LEU A 242 -13.52 -14.44 19.94
C LEU A 242 -13.98 -13.00 20.20
N THR A 243 -15.08 -12.57 19.59
CA THR A 243 -15.61 -11.21 19.76
C THR A 243 -16.18 -11.01 21.17
N SER A 244 -16.86 -12.03 21.73
CA SER A 244 -17.35 -12.01 23.11
C SER A 244 -16.23 -12.01 24.16
N GLY A 245 -15.07 -12.59 23.84
CA GLY A 245 -13.86 -12.52 24.65
C GLY A 245 -13.21 -11.13 24.66
N ILE A 246 -13.34 -10.36 23.58
CA ILE A 246 -12.81 -8.98 23.50
C ILE A 246 -13.69 -8.00 24.31
N ASP A 247 -15.02 -8.17 24.26
CA ASP A 247 -15.96 -7.35 25.03
C ASP A 247 -15.94 -7.63 26.55
N SER A 248 -15.44 -8.81 26.96
CA SER A 248 -15.30 -9.19 28.37
C SER A 248 -13.95 -8.78 28.99
N LEU A 249 -13.01 -8.26 28.20
CA LEU A 249 -11.82 -7.62 28.73
C LEU A 249 -12.20 -6.26 29.32
N PRO A 250 -11.76 -5.94 30.55
CA PRO A 250 -11.94 -4.59 31.08
C PRO A 250 -11.31 -3.61 30.08
N ARG A 251 -12.00 -2.51 29.76
CA ARG A 251 -11.39 -1.38 29.05
C ARG A 251 -10.28 -0.84 29.95
N VAL A 252 -9.08 -1.39 29.81
CA VAL A 252 -7.88 -0.83 30.42
C VAL A 252 -7.76 0.55 29.77
N GLY A 253 -7.99 1.60 30.56
CA GLY A 253 -7.62 2.95 30.14
C GLY A 253 -6.18 2.88 29.66
N VAL A 254 -5.91 3.44 28.49
CA VAL A 254 -4.58 3.43 27.89
C VAL A 254 -3.61 4.12 28.85
N THR A 255 -3.02 3.38 29.77
CA THR A 255 -1.70 3.70 30.29
C THR A 255 -0.76 3.35 29.15
N GLU A 256 -0.03 4.35 28.68
CA GLU A 256 0.97 4.23 27.61
C GLU A 256 1.72 2.90 27.76
N PRO A 257 1.59 1.97 26.80
CA PRO A 257 2.51 0.85 26.78
C PRO A 257 3.89 1.44 26.52
N GLU A 258 4.87 1.08 27.35
CA GLU A 258 6.28 1.30 27.06
C GLU A 258 6.55 0.73 25.67
N VAL A 259 6.67 1.62 24.68
CA VAL A 259 6.70 1.27 23.27
C VAL A 259 7.97 0.48 23.02
N ALA A 260 7.84 -0.84 22.86
CA ALA A 260 8.84 -1.62 22.16
C ALA A 260 8.94 -1.04 20.75
N LEU A 261 10.05 -0.34 20.50
CA LEU A 261 10.32 0.43 19.30
C LEU A 261 10.00 -0.38 18.04
N SER A 262 9.17 0.20 17.17
CA SER A 262 8.74 -0.40 15.91
C SER A 262 9.94 -0.71 15.01
N PRO A 263 9.88 -1.68 14.07
CA PRO A 263 10.87 -1.84 13.01
C PRO A 263 11.15 -0.55 12.21
N LEU A 264 10.25 0.43 12.25
CA LEU A 264 10.50 1.77 11.73
C LEU A 264 11.60 2.52 12.50
N GLU A 265 11.73 2.35 13.81
CA GLU A 265 12.75 3.00 14.62
C GLU A 265 14.13 2.35 14.50
N SER A 266 14.20 1.05 14.17
CA SER A 266 15.48 0.42 13.81
C SER A 266 15.99 0.95 12.47
N VAL A 267 15.08 1.16 11.50
CA VAL A 267 15.41 1.79 10.20
C VAL A 267 15.75 3.28 10.38
N LEU A 268 15.07 4.00 11.27
CA LEU A 268 15.39 5.41 11.58
C LEU A 268 16.80 5.53 12.20
N ARG A 269 17.19 4.62 13.11
CA ARG A 269 18.55 4.61 13.67
C ARG A 269 19.64 4.21 12.68
N GLU A 270 19.31 3.45 11.64
CA GLU A 270 20.27 3.05 10.61
C GLU A 270 20.51 4.16 9.57
N ILE A 271 19.52 5.03 9.36
CA ILE A 271 19.61 6.23 8.50
C ILE A 271 20.25 7.41 9.25
N GLU A 272 20.08 7.50 10.57
CA GLU A 272 20.66 8.56 11.41
C GLU A 272 22.10 8.33 11.85
N ARG A 273 22.76 7.21 11.47
CA ARG A 273 24.22 7.10 11.69
C ARG A 273 24.92 8.09 10.75
N PRO A 274 25.62 9.12 11.26
CA PRO A 274 26.54 9.86 10.42
C PRO A 274 27.59 8.86 9.92
N ARG A 275 27.66 8.66 8.62
CA ARG A 275 28.84 8.06 7.99
C ARG A 275 30.00 9.03 8.19
N TYR A 276 30.59 9.03 9.39
CA TYR A 276 31.96 9.48 9.58
C TYR A 276 32.88 8.44 8.93
N ASN A 277 32.95 8.48 7.60
CA ASN A 277 34.20 8.12 6.94
C ASN A 277 35.11 9.33 7.07
N ALA A 278 35.80 9.40 8.22
CA ALA A 278 37.05 10.13 8.30
C ALA A 278 38.01 9.45 7.31
N ILE A 279 38.09 10.00 6.10
CA ILE A 279 39.22 9.78 5.22
C ILE A 279 40.42 10.34 5.99
N ALA A 280 41.30 9.45 6.43
CA ALA A 280 42.60 9.81 6.99
C ALA A 280 43.35 10.68 5.96
N LEU A 281 43.54 11.96 6.28
CA LEU A 281 44.65 12.71 5.70
C LEU A 281 45.94 12.22 6.37
N PRO A 282 46.95 11.75 5.61
CA PRO A 282 48.24 11.43 6.19
C PRO A 282 48.94 12.72 6.63
N ALA A 283 49.41 12.70 7.88
CA ALA A 283 50.34 13.67 8.42
C ALA A 283 51.60 13.72 7.56
N LEU A 284 51.91 14.89 6.98
CA LEU A 284 53.25 15.20 6.53
C LEU A 284 53.90 16.16 7.52
N VAL A 285 54.94 15.65 8.15
CA VAL A 285 55.83 16.26 9.12
C VAL A 285 56.63 17.40 8.48
N ALA A 286 56.86 18.44 9.29
CA ALA A 286 57.73 19.58 9.05
C ALA A 286 59.11 19.20 8.48
N GLN A 287 59.72 20.09 7.67
CA GLN A 287 61.17 20.28 7.60
C GLN A 287 61.55 21.60 6.91
N HIS A 288 62.34 22.39 7.64
CA HIS A 288 63.38 23.34 7.21
C HIS A 288 63.02 24.78 6.74
N VAL A 289 63.47 25.71 7.62
CA VAL A 289 63.94 27.10 7.44
C VAL A 289 62.89 28.19 7.22
#